data_AF-A0A924UVF5-F1
#
_entry.id   AF-A0A924UVF5-F1
#
_cell.length_a   1.000
_cell.length_b   1.000
_cell.length_c   1.000
_cell.angle_alpha   90.00
_cell.angle_beta   90.00
_cell.angle_gamma   90.00
#
_symmetry.space_group_name_H-M   'P 1'
#
loop_
_entity.id
_entity.type
_entity.pdbx_description
1 polymer ?
#
loop_
_entity_poly.entity_id
_entity_poly.type
_entity_poly.pdbx_seq_one_letter_code
_entity_poly.pdbx_strand_id
1 'polypeptide(L)'
;MLTATNIPRLDLNDYVNGSPEMKKQFSDKIGKAFNETGFVTICNHGLSDQLMAELYDEVRGFFALPDAVKLKYQIPELAGQRGYTTKGKEKAKDAKTPDLKEFWQSGQTVTDGDPVKQDYPDN
;
A
#
# COMPACT_ATOMS: atom_id res chain seq x y z
N MET A 1 -17.21 -15.45 24.46
CA MET A 1 -16.84 -16.00 23.14
C MET A 1 -16.34 -14.84 22.30
N LEU A 2 -15.17 -14.95 21.66
CA LEU A 2 -14.73 -13.96 20.67
C LEU A 2 -15.60 -14.15 19.42
N THR A 3 -16.45 -13.17 19.11
CA THR A 3 -17.19 -13.14 17.85
C THR A 3 -16.21 -12.84 16.72
N ALA A 4 -16.22 -13.66 15.67
CA ALA A 4 -15.43 -13.38 14.49
C ALA A 4 -15.86 -12.04 13.87
N THR A 5 -14.93 -11.10 13.76
CA THR A 5 -15.16 -9.83 13.05
C THR A 5 -15.29 -10.14 11.56
N ASN A 6 -16.49 -9.95 11.01
CA ASN A 6 -16.71 -10.09 9.57
C ASN A 6 -16.24 -8.82 8.84
N ILE A 7 -15.21 -8.93 8.01
CA ILE A 7 -14.76 -7.82 7.16
C ILE A 7 -15.57 -7.87 5.86
N PRO A 8 -16.38 -6.83 5.55
CA PRO A 8 -17.23 -6.87 4.37
C PRO A 8 -16.41 -6.89 3.08
N ARG A 9 -16.93 -7.60 2.08
CA ARG A 9 -16.43 -7.59 0.70
C ARG A 9 -17.39 -6.81 -0.18
N LEU A 10 -16.89 -5.80 -0.90
CA LEU A 10 -17.66 -5.00 -1.84
C LEU A 10 -17.12 -5.13 -3.26
N ASP A 11 -17.99 -4.97 -4.24
CA ASP A 11 -17.65 -4.99 -5.66
C ASP A 11 -17.55 -3.55 -6.20
N LEU A 12 -16.38 -3.13 -6.67
CA LEU A 12 -16.20 -1.77 -7.18
C LEU A 12 -17.06 -1.48 -8.41
N ASN A 13 -17.46 -2.51 -9.16
CA ASN A 13 -18.34 -2.33 -10.33
C ASN A 13 -19.70 -1.77 -9.95
N ASP A 14 -20.21 -2.06 -8.74
CA ASP A 14 -21.48 -1.48 -8.25
C ASP A 14 -21.41 0.05 -8.19
N TYR A 15 -20.22 0.61 -7.94
CA TYR A 15 -19.99 2.04 -7.87
C TYR A 15 -19.66 2.66 -9.24
N VAL A 16 -18.78 2.02 -10.00
CA VAL A 16 -18.31 2.57 -11.28
C VAL A 16 -19.40 2.46 -12.34
N ASN A 17 -20.00 1.28 -12.47
CA ASN A 17 -20.90 0.91 -13.56
C ASN A 17 -22.37 0.70 -13.14
N GLY A 18 -22.66 0.72 -11.84
CA GLY A 18 -24.02 0.47 -11.32
C GLY A 18 -25.00 1.64 -11.46
N SER A 19 -26.27 1.37 -11.14
CA SER A 19 -27.34 2.39 -11.07
C SER A 19 -27.09 3.38 -9.92
N PRO A 20 -27.76 4.56 -9.90
CA PRO A 20 -27.67 5.50 -8.78
C PRO A 20 -27.88 4.85 -7.40
N GLU A 21 -28.80 3.89 -7.30
CA GLU A 21 -29.08 3.14 -6.08
C GLU A 21 -27.92 2.22 -5.69
N MET A 22 -27.31 1.52 -6.66
CA MET A 22 -26.14 0.67 -6.43
C MET A 22 -24.94 1.50 -5.94
N LYS A 23 -24.70 2.65 -6.57
CA LYS A 23 -23.64 3.58 -6.15
C LYS A 23 -23.86 4.06 -4.72
N LYS A 24 -25.09 4.44 -4.38
CA LYS A 24 -25.46 4.85 -3.02
C LYS A 24 -25.23 3.71 -2.03
N GLN A 25 -25.70 2.51 -2.34
CA GLN A 25 -25.52 1.34 -1.47
C GLN A 25 -24.05 0.98 -1.25
N PHE A 26 -23.22 1.07 -2.30
CA PHE A 26 -21.78 0.87 -2.18
C PHE A 26 -21.15 1.89 -1.22
N SER A 27 -21.45 3.19 -1.40
CA SER A 27 -20.97 4.25 -0.51
C SER A 27 -21.42 4.07 0.94
N ASP A 28 -22.71 3.73 1.15
CA ASP A 28 -23.26 3.48 2.49
C ASP A 28 -22.54 2.29 3.16
N LYS A 29 -22.28 1.21 2.41
CA LYS A 29 -21.56 0.02 2.90
C LYS A 29 -20.10 0.30 3.22
N ILE A 30 -19.39 1.10 2.42
CA ILE A 30 -18.03 1.56 2.74
C ILE A 30 -18.04 2.37 4.04
N GLY A 31 -18.94 3.34 4.16
CA GLY A 31 -19.05 4.16 5.36
C GLY A 31 -19.30 3.31 6.60
N LYS A 32 -20.21 2.34 6.51
CA LYS A 32 -20.48 1.37 7.57
C LYS A 32 -19.24 0.55 7.95
N ALA A 33 -18.53 0.00 6.96
CA ALA A 33 -17.34 -0.82 7.17
C ALA A 33 -16.24 -0.08 7.95
N PHE A 34 -15.99 1.19 7.60
CA PHE A 34 -15.01 2.03 8.29
C PHE A 34 -15.44 2.39 9.72
N ASN A 35 -16.74 2.57 9.98
CA ASN A 35 -17.24 2.85 11.34
C ASN A 35 -17.25 1.62 12.25
N GLU A 36 -17.53 0.43 11.70
CA GLU A 36 -17.69 -0.78 12.51
C GLU A 36 -16.38 -1.57 12.70
N THR A 37 -15.59 -1.70 11.64
CA THR A 37 -14.39 -2.56 11.65
C THR A 37 -13.11 -1.80 11.33
N GLY A 38 -13.21 -0.67 10.64
CA GLY A 38 -12.06 0.03 10.08
C GLY A 38 -11.49 -0.61 8.80
N PHE A 39 -12.05 -1.74 8.34
CA PHE A 39 -11.55 -2.51 7.20
C PHE A 39 -12.66 -2.87 6.21
N VAL A 40 -12.30 -2.97 4.93
CA VAL A 40 -13.14 -3.46 3.85
C VAL A 40 -12.27 -4.18 2.83
N THR A 41 -12.78 -5.23 2.21
CA THR A 41 -12.14 -5.86 1.04
C THR A 41 -12.90 -5.45 -0.22
N ILE A 42 -12.17 -5.10 -1.28
CA ILE A 42 -12.75 -4.69 -2.56
C ILE A 42 -12.38 -5.72 -3.62
N CYS A 43 -13.33 -6.12 -4.46
CA CYS A 43 -13.06 -6.89 -5.67
C CYS A 43 -13.43 -6.10 -6.92
N ASN A 44 -12.97 -6.60 -8.08
CA ASN A 44 -13.12 -5.94 -9.38
C ASN A 44 -12.55 -4.51 -9.37
N HIS A 45 -11.44 -4.31 -8.66
CA HIS A 45 -10.75 -3.03 -8.50
C HIS A 45 -9.95 -2.59 -9.74
N GLY A 46 -10.02 -3.35 -10.84
CA GLY A 46 -9.38 -3.00 -12.11
C GLY A 46 -7.91 -3.40 -12.26
N LEU A 47 -7.30 -4.02 -11.24
CA LEU A 47 -5.97 -4.64 -11.39
C LEU A 47 -6.16 -6.07 -11.88
N SER A 48 -5.52 -6.43 -13.00
CA SER A 48 -5.58 -7.79 -13.54
C SER A 48 -4.71 -8.74 -12.71
N ASP A 49 -5.07 -10.03 -12.72
CA ASP A 49 -4.25 -11.08 -12.08
C ASP A 49 -2.83 -11.12 -12.64
N GLN A 50 -2.68 -10.85 -13.94
CA GLN A 50 -1.39 -10.75 -14.59
C GLN A 50 -0.56 -9.58 -14.03
N LEU A 51 -1.12 -8.37 -13.93
CA LEU A 51 -0.41 -7.21 -13.39
C LEU A 51 -0.01 -7.42 -11.93
N MET A 52 -0.88 -8.04 -11.13
CA MET A 52 -0.55 -8.40 -9.75
C MET A 52 0.59 -9.42 -9.71
N ALA A 53 0.57 -10.45 -10.55
CA ALA A 53 1.64 -11.45 -10.63
C ALA A 53 2.99 -10.82 -10.99
N GLU A 54 3.02 -9.97 -12.03
CA GLU A 54 4.20 -9.21 -12.45
C GLU A 54 4.75 -8.32 -11.32
N LEU A 55 3.87 -7.59 -10.62
CA LEU A 55 4.28 -6.79 -9.46
C LEU A 55 4.94 -7.65 -8.37
N TYR A 56 4.35 -8.80 -8.06
CA TYR A 56 4.91 -9.70 -7.06
C TYR A 56 6.23 -10.33 -7.50
N ASP A 57 6.43 -10.59 -8.79
CA ASP A 57 7.71 -11.05 -9.34
C ASP A 57 8.79 -9.98 -9.20
N GLU A 58 8.50 -8.72 -9.55
CA GLU A 58 9.44 -7.61 -9.39
C GLU A 58 9.82 -7.37 -7.92
N VAL A 59 8.83 -7.39 -7.02
CA VAL A 59 9.05 -7.25 -5.57
C VAL A 59 9.96 -8.38 -5.06
N ARG A 60 9.68 -9.64 -5.43
CA ARG A 60 10.53 -10.78 -5.06
C ARG A 60 11.94 -10.65 -5.64
N GLY A 61 12.04 -10.26 -6.91
CA GLY A 61 13.31 -10.09 -7.61
C GLY A 61 14.20 -9.07 -6.90
N PHE A 62 13.66 -7.91 -6.56
CA PHE A 62 14.40 -6.87 -5.84
C PHE A 62 14.87 -7.34 -4.46
N PHE A 63 14.00 -7.93 -3.64
CA PHE A 63 14.38 -8.31 -2.27
C PHE A 63 15.29 -9.55 -2.20
N ALA A 64 15.35 -10.35 -3.27
CA ALA A 64 16.32 -11.43 -3.44
C ALA A 64 17.74 -10.95 -3.80
N LEU A 65 17.93 -9.67 -4.17
CA LEU A 65 19.25 -9.12 -4.45
C LEU A 65 20.15 -9.13 -3.20
N PRO A 66 21.48 -9.19 -3.39
CA PRO A 66 22.43 -9.04 -2.28
C PRO A 66 22.22 -7.72 -1.53
N ASP A 67 22.39 -7.74 -0.20
CA ASP A 67 22.19 -6.54 0.62
C ASP A 67 23.04 -5.35 0.15
N ALA A 68 24.28 -5.59 -0.30
CA ALA A 68 25.15 -4.55 -0.86
C ALA A 68 24.58 -3.85 -2.11
N VAL A 69 23.70 -4.52 -2.86
CA VAL A 69 22.99 -3.91 -3.99
C VAL A 69 21.79 -3.12 -3.49
N LYS A 70 20.95 -3.69 -2.63
CA LYS A 70 19.77 -3.01 -2.07
C LYS A 70 20.14 -1.75 -1.29
N LEU A 71 21.25 -1.79 -0.54
CA LEU A 71 21.76 -0.66 0.24
C LEU A 71 22.13 0.56 -0.63
N LYS A 72 22.39 0.40 -1.93
CA LYS A 72 22.64 1.53 -2.84
C LYS A 72 21.41 2.42 -3.03
N TYR A 73 20.22 1.89 -2.74
CA TYR A 73 18.95 2.59 -2.86
C TYR A 73 18.44 3.12 -1.52
N GLN A 74 19.24 3.04 -0.46
CA GLN A 74 18.89 3.64 0.81
C GLN A 74 19.28 5.12 0.81
N ILE A 75 18.31 6.00 1.10
CA ILE A 75 18.50 7.44 1.19
C ILE A 75 18.26 7.87 2.65
N PRO A 76 19.30 7.92 3.51
CA PRO A 76 19.15 8.22 4.93
C PRO A 76 18.48 9.57 5.22
N GLU A 77 18.73 10.57 4.37
CA GLU A 77 18.25 11.94 4.50
C GLU A 77 16.72 12.03 4.38
N LEU A 78 16.09 11.06 3.72
CA LEU A 78 14.64 11.00 3.53
C LEU A 78 13.92 10.18 4.60
N ALA A 79 14.63 9.73 5.65
CA ALA A 79 14.05 8.99 6.78
C ALA A 79 13.17 7.80 6.35
N GLY A 80 13.53 7.15 5.24
CA GLY A 80 12.81 5.98 4.70
C GLY A 80 11.64 6.30 3.77
N GLN A 81 11.28 7.58 3.53
CA GLN A 81 10.13 7.98 2.69
C GLN A 81 10.26 7.59 1.19
N ARG A 82 11.47 7.23 0.76
CA ARG A 82 11.81 6.82 -0.62
C ARG A 82 12.86 5.72 -0.58
N GLY A 83 12.85 4.88 -1.60
CA GLY A 83 13.86 3.84 -1.83
C GLY A 83 13.84 2.74 -0.76
N TYR A 84 15.01 2.15 -0.51
CA TYR A 84 15.17 0.97 0.34
C TYR A 84 15.37 1.31 1.83
N THR A 85 14.62 0.61 2.70
CA THR A 85 14.84 0.62 4.15
C THR A 85 15.20 -0.78 4.65
N THR A 86 16.42 -0.89 5.18
CA THR A 86 16.97 -2.15 5.71
C THR A 86 16.26 -2.64 6.97
N LYS A 87 16.44 -3.93 7.25
CA LYS A 87 15.87 -4.65 8.40
C LYS A 87 16.24 -4.02 9.73
N GLY A 88 15.32 -4.11 10.69
CA GLY A 88 15.56 -3.70 12.07
C GLY A 88 15.68 -2.20 12.30
N LYS A 89 15.44 -1.35 11.28
CA LYS A 89 15.36 0.10 11.45
C LYS A 89 14.01 0.56 12.02
N GLU A 90 12.92 -0.03 11.56
CA GLU A 90 11.59 0.33 12.05
C GLU A 90 11.21 -0.49 13.29
N LYS A 91 10.73 0.23 14.30
CA LYS A 91 10.28 -0.33 15.56
C LYS A 91 8.92 0.24 15.88
N ALA A 92 7.92 -0.62 16.04
CA ALA A 92 6.64 -0.19 16.58
C ALA A 92 6.85 0.42 17.97
N LYS A 93 6.10 1.48 18.29
CA LYS A 93 6.13 2.10 19.62
C LYS A 93 5.90 1.01 20.67
N ASP A 94 6.77 0.96 21.69
CA ASP A 94 6.77 -0.01 22.80
C ASP A 94 7.14 -1.47 22.48
N ALA A 95 7.54 -1.81 21.25
CA ALA A 95 8.06 -3.15 20.94
C ALA A 95 9.42 -3.39 21.62
N LYS A 96 9.77 -4.65 21.93
CA LYS A 96 11.12 -5.01 22.41
C LYS A 96 12.04 -5.47 21.27
N THR A 97 11.48 -6.04 20.23
CA THR A 97 12.19 -6.57 19.06
C THR A 97 11.89 -5.68 17.85
N PRO A 98 12.91 -5.28 17.08
CA PRO A 98 12.68 -4.65 15.78
C PRO A 98 11.91 -5.59 14.85
N ASP A 99 11.10 -5.03 13.97
CA ASP A 99 10.34 -5.84 13.02
C ASP A 99 11.29 -6.44 11.96
N LEU A 100 11.10 -7.71 11.63
CA LEU A 100 11.92 -8.44 10.66
C LEU A 100 11.40 -8.20 9.25
N LYS A 101 11.37 -6.93 8.85
CA LYS A 101 10.90 -6.46 7.56
C LYS A 101 11.92 -5.53 6.92
N GLU A 102 11.93 -5.56 5.60
CA GLU A 102 12.62 -4.60 4.75
C GLU A 102 11.59 -3.95 3.82
N PHE A 103 11.87 -2.74 3.35
CA PHE A 103 10.90 -1.96 2.58
C PHE A 103 11.50 -1.40 1.31
N TRP A 104 10.63 -1.21 0.32
CA TRP A 104 10.81 -0.26 -0.75
C TRP A 104 9.65 0.73 -0.67
N GLN A 105 9.95 2.02 -0.57
CA GLN A 105 8.95 3.07 -0.61
C GLN A 105 9.05 3.80 -1.94
N SER A 106 7.93 3.89 -2.65
CA SER A 106 7.82 4.69 -3.88
C SER A 106 6.85 5.83 -3.64
N GLY A 107 7.27 7.05 -3.97
CA GLY A 107 6.39 8.23 -3.98
C GLY A 107 5.92 8.62 -5.38
N GLN A 108 5.15 9.70 -5.45
CA GLN A 108 4.74 10.33 -6.70
C GLN A 108 5.95 10.92 -7.43
N THR A 109 6.03 10.68 -8.74
CA THR A 109 7.00 11.34 -9.63
C THR A 109 6.37 12.58 -10.26
N VAL A 110 6.97 13.75 -10.05
CA VAL A 110 6.53 15.04 -10.63
C VAL A 110 7.42 15.35 -11.84
N THR A 111 6.82 15.53 -13.02
CA THR A 111 7.54 15.61 -14.32
C THR A 111 7.22 16.85 -15.14
N ASP A 112 6.21 17.61 -14.75
CA ASP A 112 5.67 18.79 -15.44
C ASP A 112 6.26 20.11 -14.92
N GLY A 113 7.25 20.04 -14.03
CA GLY A 113 7.88 21.21 -13.42
C GLY A 113 7.03 21.88 -12.34
N ASP A 114 5.97 21.21 -11.86
CA ASP A 114 5.16 21.72 -10.74
C ASP A 114 6.06 21.98 -9.51
N PRO A 115 5.94 23.14 -8.84
CA PRO A 115 6.68 23.47 -7.62
C PRO A 115 6.60 22.40 -6.52
N VAL A 116 5.51 21.60 -6.49
CA VAL A 116 5.32 20.49 -5.55
C VAL A 116 6.41 19.42 -5.65
N LYS A 117 7.21 19.40 -6.73
CA LYS A 117 8.40 18.55 -6.85
C LYS A 117 9.32 18.62 -5.62
N GLN A 118 9.36 19.77 -4.94
CA GLN A 118 10.14 19.96 -3.71
C GLN A 118 9.68 19.06 -2.55
N ASP A 119 8.39 18.70 -2.51
CA ASP A 119 7.80 17.81 -1.50
C ASP A 119 7.83 16.32 -1.94
N TYR A 120 8.12 16.05 -3.22
CA TYR A 120 8.15 14.72 -3.80
C TYR A 120 9.55 14.37 -4.37
N PRO A 121 10.52 14.04 -3.48
CA PRO A 121 11.85 13.63 -3.89
C PRO A 121 11.81 12.34 -4.72
N ASP A 122 12.85 12.15 -5.54
CA ASP A 122 13.04 10.94 -6.34
C ASP A 122 13.44 9.73 -5.48
N ASN A 123 13.20 8.53 -6.01
CA ASN A 123 13.62 7.26 -5.42
C ASN A 123 15.08 6.93 -5.73
#